data_AF-A0A453EW24-F1
#
_entry.id   AF-A0A453EW24-F1
#
_cell.length_a   1.000
_cell.length_b   1.000
_cell.length_c   1.000
_cell.angle_alpha   90.00
_cell.angle_beta   90.00
_cell.angle_gamma   90.00
#
_symmetry.space_group_name_H-M   'P 1'
#
loop_
_entity.id
_entity.type
_entity.pdbx_description
1 polymer ?
#
loop_
_entity_poly.entity_id
_entity_poly.type
_entity_poly.pdbx_seq_one_letter_code
_entity_poly.pdbx_strand_id
1 'polypeptide(L)'
;MICVHEYPLSIVDHAGFRKFCGTLQPMFKVVSRNTIRPDIINMFGVQKNSMVKYFAKFENRVAITTDLWTAGHQKRGYMAVTAHYIDASWNLKSFLMR
;
A
#
# COMPACT_ATOMS: atom_id res chain seq x y z
N MET A 1 0.86 6.46 8.79
CA MET A 1 -0.24 7.43 8.65
C MET A 1 -0.80 7.47 7.24
N ILE A 2 -0.07 8.01 6.24
CA ILE A 2 -0.62 8.26 4.89
C ILE A 2 -1.14 6.98 4.23
N CYS A 3 -0.30 5.95 4.08
CA CYS A 3 -0.73 4.68 3.46
C CYS A 3 -1.72 3.90 4.33
N VAL A 4 -1.53 3.92 5.66
CA VAL A 4 -2.37 3.17 6.62
C VAL A 4 -3.82 3.68 6.63
N HIS A 5 -4.02 4.99 6.44
CA HIS A 5 -5.35 5.61 6.43
C HIS A 5 -5.77 6.08 5.02
N GLU A 6 -5.05 5.64 3.99
CA GLU A 6 -5.34 5.96 2.58
C GLU A 6 -5.52 7.47 2.30
N TYR A 7 -4.76 8.32 3.02
CA TYR A 7 -4.90 9.75 2.85
C TYR A 7 -4.39 10.23 1.50
N PRO A 8 -5.05 11.25 0.90
CA PRO A 8 -4.47 11.98 -0.21
C PRO A 8 -3.08 12.49 0.15
N LEU A 9 -2.12 12.36 -0.78
CA LEU A 9 -0.76 12.85 -0.53
C LEU A 9 -0.74 14.36 -0.25
N SER A 10 -1.78 15.10 -0.66
CA SER A 10 -1.95 16.53 -0.36
C SER A 10 -2.13 16.86 1.13
N ILE A 11 -2.37 15.87 2.00
CA ILE A 11 -2.49 16.09 3.45
C ILE A 11 -1.28 16.86 4.02
N VAL A 12 -0.09 16.64 3.46
CA VAL A 12 1.14 17.31 3.90
C VAL A 12 1.19 18.81 3.56
N ASP A 13 0.31 19.27 2.69
CA ASP A 13 0.15 20.68 2.33
C ASP A 13 -0.94 21.37 3.16
N HIS A 14 -1.74 20.63 3.92
CA HIS A 14 -2.82 21.21 4.71
C HIS A 14 -2.28 22.01 5.89
N ALA A 15 -2.73 23.27 6.03
CA ALA A 15 -2.26 24.18 7.09
C ALA A 15 -2.48 23.62 8.49
N GLY A 16 -3.64 22.99 8.74
CA GLY A 16 -3.96 22.35 10.02
C GLY A 16 -3.00 21.20 10.37
N PHE A 17 -2.68 20.35 9.39
CA PHE A 17 -1.73 19.24 9.58
C PHE A 17 -0.31 19.76 9.87
N ARG A 18 0.14 20.78 9.13
CA ARG A 18 1.45 21.41 9.37
C ARG A 18 1.54 22.06 10.75
N LYS A 19 0.50 22.80 11.17
CA LYS A 19 0.43 23.39 12.51
C LYS A 19 0.46 22.31 13.60
N PHE A 20 -0.30 21.23 13.42
CA PHE A 20 -0.33 20.10 14.34
C PHE A 20 1.06 19.47 14.49
N CYS A 21 1.72 19.10 13.39
CA CYS A 21 3.06 18.53 13.43
C CYS A 21 4.09 19.48 14.06
N GLY A 22 4.04 20.77 13.71
CA GLY A 22 4.94 21.77 14.29
C GLY A 22 4.71 22.04 15.78
N THR A 23 3.48 21.83 16.28
CA THR A 23 3.18 21.92 17.71
C THR A 23 3.74 20.71 18.48
N LEU A 24 3.68 19.52 17.88
CA LEU A 24 4.21 18.30 18.48
C LEU A 24 5.74 18.25 18.50
N GLN A 25 6.36 18.65 17.38
CA GLN A 25 7.81 18.66 17.23
C GLN A 25 8.21 19.85 16.34
N PRO A 26 8.62 20.99 16.93
CA PRO A 26 8.94 22.21 16.18
C PRO A 26 10.05 22.04 15.14
N MET A 27 10.99 21.11 15.37
CA MET A 27 12.09 20.83 14.45
C MET A 27 11.70 19.88 13.30
N PHE A 28 10.52 19.27 13.36
CA PHE A 28 10.06 18.35 12.33
C PHE A 28 9.61 19.11 11.10
N LYS A 29 10.29 18.87 9.98
CA LYS A 29 9.90 19.41 8.68
C LYS A 29 8.99 18.43 7.97
N VAL A 30 7.75 18.83 7.75
CA VAL A 30 6.80 18.07 6.95
C VAL A 30 7.36 17.91 5.53
N VAL A 31 7.49 16.67 5.08
CA VAL A 31 8.03 16.33 3.76
C VAL A 31 7.04 16.66 2.64
N SER A 32 7.57 16.91 1.44
CA SER A 32 6.76 17.25 0.26
C SER A 32 6.10 16.01 -0.36
N ARG A 33 5.03 16.22 -1.14
CA ARG A 33 4.44 15.17 -1.99
C ARG A 33 5.45 14.50 -2.91
N ASN A 34 6.43 15.26 -3.41
CA ASN A 34 7.46 14.75 -4.31
C ASN A 34 8.45 13.83 -3.60
N THR A 35 8.63 14.00 -2.29
CA THR A 35 9.45 13.13 -1.44
C THR A 35 8.66 11.87 -1.05
N ILE A 36 7.38 12.03 -0.69
CA ILE A 36 6.54 10.91 -0.23
C ILE A 36 6.31 9.87 -1.34
N ARG A 37 6.15 10.30 -2.60
CA ARG A 37 5.92 9.38 -3.73
C ARG A 37 7.01 8.31 -3.88
N PRO A 38 8.30 8.65 -4.06
CA PRO A 38 9.36 7.66 -4.15
C PRO A 38 9.49 6.84 -2.86
N ASP A 39 9.26 7.43 -1.69
CA ASP A 39 9.28 6.67 -0.42
C ASP A 39 8.22 5.56 -0.39
N ILE A 40 6.99 5.84 -0.87
CA ILE A 40 5.93 4.84 -0.99
C ILE A 40 6.33 3.75 -1.98
N ILE A 41 6.89 4.11 -3.14
CA ILE A 41 7.33 3.14 -4.16
C ILE A 41 8.46 2.26 -3.61
N ASN A 42 9.41 2.84 -2.88
CA ASN A 42 10.52 2.10 -2.27
C ASN A 42 9.99 1.14 -1.19
N MET A 43 9.09 1.59 -0.33
CA MET A 43 8.43 0.75 0.67
C MET A 43 7.68 -0.42 0.01
N PHE A 44 6.94 -0.15 -1.06
CA PHE A 44 6.29 -1.19 -1.85
C PHE A 44 7.30 -2.19 -2.42
N GLY A 45 8.42 -1.71 -2.98
CA GLY A 45 9.49 -2.57 -3.51
C GLY A 45 10.08 -3.51 -2.45
N VAL A 46 10.33 -3.01 -1.24
CA VAL A 46 10.80 -3.81 -0.10
C VAL A 46 9.76 -4.87 0.30
N GLN A 47 8.49 -4.50 0.41
CA GLN A 47 7.41 -5.42 0.76
C GLN A 47 7.21 -6.49 -0.32
N LYS A 48 7.21 -6.10 -1.60
CA LYS A 48 7.11 -7.02 -2.75
C LYS A 48 8.25 -8.05 -2.73
N ASN A 49 9.49 -7.61 -2.53
CA ASN A 49 10.64 -8.51 -2.45
C ASN A 49 10.53 -9.48 -1.27
N SER A 50 10.04 -9.00 -0.13
CA SER A 50 9.79 -9.85 1.05
C SER A 50 8.71 -10.90 0.77
N MET A 51 7.64 -10.51 0.08
CA MET A 51 6.55 -11.40 -0.33
C MET A 51 7.02 -12.47 -1.33
N VAL A 52 7.83 -12.11 -2.32
CA VAL A 52 8.43 -13.08 -3.26
C VAL A 52 9.27 -14.11 -2.51
N LYS A 53 10.13 -13.67 -1.58
CA LYS A 53 10.95 -14.57 -0.76
C LYS A 53 10.11 -15.48 0.14
N TYR A 54 9.00 -14.96 0.67
CA TYR A 54 8.07 -15.73 1.48
C TYR A 54 7.40 -16.83 0.64
N PHE A 55 6.83 -16.48 -0.53
CA PHE A 55 6.18 -17.45 -1.41
C PHE A 55 7.14 -18.46 -2.03
N ALA A 56 8.41 -18.11 -2.24
CA ALA A 56 9.42 -19.05 -2.72
C ALA A 56 9.66 -20.24 -1.78
N LYS A 57 9.34 -20.09 -0.49
CA LYS A 57 9.44 -21.14 0.54
C LYS A 57 8.09 -21.68 0.97
N PHE A 58 7.03 -21.30 0.28
CA PHE A 58 5.66 -21.57 0.71
C PHE A 58 5.20 -22.92 0.17
N GLU A 59 4.94 -23.85 1.08
CA GLU A 59 4.58 -25.24 0.74
C GLU A 59 3.06 -25.48 0.73
N ASN A 60 2.28 -24.54 1.23
CA ASN A 60 0.82 -24.66 1.27
C ASN A 60 0.18 -24.26 -0.06
N ARG A 61 -1.10 -24.63 -0.22
CA ARG A 61 -1.88 -24.25 -1.40
C ARG A 61 -2.23 -22.77 -1.37
N VAL A 62 -2.19 -22.15 -2.56
CA VAL A 62 -2.61 -20.77 -2.79
C VAL A 62 -3.78 -20.79 -3.78
N ALA A 63 -4.84 -20.05 -3.46
CA ALA A 63 -5.93 -19.76 -4.39
C ALA A 63 -5.71 -18.37 -4.98
N ILE A 64 -5.80 -18.24 -6.30
CA ILE A 64 -5.65 -16.95 -6.99
C ILE A 64 -7.02 -16.52 -7.50
N THR A 65 -7.41 -15.29 -7.18
CA THR A 65 -8.61 -14.65 -7.72
C THR A 65 -8.22 -13.47 -8.59
N THR A 66 -9.01 -13.24 -9.62
CA THR A 66 -8.86 -12.09 -10.51
C THR A 66 -10.18 -11.34 -10.51
N ASP A 67 -10.16 -10.09 -10.07
CA ASP A 67 -11.29 -9.18 -10.19
C ASP A 67 -11.09 -8.25 -11.38
N LEU A 68 -12.12 -8.11 -12.21
CA LEU A 68 -12.08 -7.36 -13.47
C LEU A 68 -13.21 -6.35 -13.48
N TRP A 69 -12.88 -5.08 -13.69
CA TRP A 69 -13.89 -4.03 -13.80
C TRP A 69 -13.51 -3.01 -14.86
N THR A 70 -14.52 -2.31 -15.39
CA THR A 70 -14.30 -1.18 -16.31
C THR A 70 -14.70 0.11 -15.64
N ALA A 71 -13.77 1.06 -15.54
CA ALA A 71 -14.07 2.38 -15.03
C ALA A 71 -14.71 3.24 -16.14
N GLY A 72 -16.04 3.43 -16.06
CA GLY A 72 -16.81 4.13 -17.10
C GLY A 72 -16.30 5.54 -17.43
N HIS A 73 -15.92 6.32 -16.42
CA HIS A 73 -15.40 7.68 -16.60
C HIS A 73 -14.08 7.72 -17.40
N GLN A 74 -13.24 6.69 -17.25
CA GLN A 74 -11.92 6.64 -17.88
C GLN A 74 -11.90 5.75 -19.13
N LYS A 75 -13.02 5.07 -19.43
CA LYS A 75 -13.13 4.04 -20.48
C LYS A 75 -11.96 3.05 -20.46
N ARG A 76 -11.52 2.66 -19.26
CA ARG A 76 -10.36 1.80 -19.03
C ARG A 76 -10.75 0.57 -18.21
N GLY A 77 -10.33 -0.59 -18.69
CA GLY A 77 -10.41 -1.84 -17.95
C GLY A 77 -9.31 -1.94 -16.91
N TYR A 78 -9.66 -2.49 -15.75
CA TYR A 78 -8.78 -2.75 -14.63
C TYR A 78 -8.87 -4.22 -14.25
N MET A 79 -7.77 -4.71 -13.69
CA MET A 79 -7.63 -6.06 -13.20
C MET A 79 -6.89 -6.01 -11.88
N ALA A 80 -7.47 -6.59 -10.84
CA ALA A 80 -6.81 -6.86 -9.58
C ALA A 80 -6.56 -8.37 -9.47
N VAL A 81 -5.34 -8.76 -9.11
CA VAL A 81 -5.00 -10.17 -8.85
C VAL A 81 -4.70 -10.34 -7.38
N THR A 82 -5.44 -11.20 -6.69
CA THR A 82 -5.25 -11.45 -5.25
C THR A 82 -4.89 -12.91 -5.02
N ALA A 83 -3.83 -13.14 -4.24
CA ALA A 83 -3.45 -14.46 -3.76
C ALA A 83 -4.00 -14.67 -2.35
N HIS A 84 -4.69 -15.79 -2.14
CA HIS A 84 -5.27 -16.19 -0.87
C HIS A 84 -4.65 -17.49 -0.38
N TYR A 85 -4.31 -17.57 0.90
CA TYR A 85 -3.85 -18.81 1.53
C TYR A 85 -4.22 -18.86 3.01
N ILE A 86 -4.17 -20.06 3.59
CA ILE A 86 -4.31 -20.28 5.03
C ILE A 86 -2.92 -20.44 5.64
N ASP A 87 -2.58 -19.63 6.65
CA ASP A 87 -1.30 -19.71 7.35
C ASP A 87 -1.27 -20.83 8.40
N ALA A 88 -0.10 -21.03 9.01
CA ALA A 88 0.10 -22.07 10.03
C ALA A 88 -0.74 -21.87 11.31
N SER A 89 -1.24 -20.65 11.53
CA SER A 89 -2.14 -20.31 12.63
C SER A 89 -3.62 -20.36 12.21
N TRP A 90 -3.92 -21.01 11.08
CA TRP A 90 -5.25 -21.18 10.50
C TRP A 90 -5.96 -19.86 10.14
N ASN A 91 -5.19 -18.81 9.87
CA ASN A 91 -5.75 -17.53 9.44
C ASN A 91 -5.73 -17.40 7.92
N LEU A 92 -6.83 -16.92 7.36
CA LEU A 92 -6.87 -16.49 5.97
C LEU A 92 -5.99 -15.25 5.78
N LYS A 93 -5.08 -15.33 4.82
CA LYS A 93 -4.27 -14.20 4.36
C LYS A 93 -4.59 -13.94 2.89
N SER A 94 -4.70 -12.65 2.56
CA SER A 94 -4.98 -12.17 1.21
C SER A 94 -3.95 -11.12 0.83
N PHE A 95 -3.31 -11.30 -0.33
CA PHE A 95 -2.27 -10.39 -0.82
C PHE A 95 -2.62 -9.92 -2.22
N LEU A 96 -2.76 -8.61 -2.40
CA LEU A 96 -2.90 -7.99 -3.71
C LEU A 96 -1.55 -8.06 -4.43
N MET A 97 -1.52 -8.74 -5.57
CA MET A 97 -0.33 -9.00 -6.37
C MET A 97 -0.17 -7.98 -7.50
N ARG A 98 -1.30 -7.52 -8.05
CA ARG A 98 -1.36 -6.61 -9.19
C ARG A 98 -2.68 -5.86 -9.20
#